data_AF-L9ZT92-F1
#
_entry.id   AF-L9ZT92-F1
#
_cell.length_a   1.000
_cell.length_b   1.000
_cell.length_c   1.000
_cell.angle_alpha   90.00
_cell.angle_beta   90.00
_cell.angle_gamma   90.00
#
_symmetry.space_group_name_H-M   'P 1'
#
loop_
_entity.id
_entity.type
_entity.pdbx_description
1 polymer ?
#
loop_
_entity_poly.entity_id
_entity_poly.type
_entity_poly.pdbx_seq_one_letter_code
_entity_poly.pdbx_strand_id
1 'polypeptide(L)'
;MLGSSGPGEQGVEGKSYTLPKETHDFVYPVAVRREEVAAFTELIEAEANAPYVEEETEELQDVFDDVLGDAGIDASDLAEQKRQTRLAVEPVIDHWREQVGAAGDSSESTEDGTTGTDDSSSHTDTITTVYARPGTDDRLLAFTKLCKQRDDQPDDPFELPASFPDAAALLTRLRDATDSQYRAVVHTDLLE
;
A
#
# COMPACT_ATOMS: atom_id res chain seq x y z
N MET A 1 11.39 3.13 -27.03
CA MET A 1 11.51 4.32 -27.88
C MET A 1 10.99 5.50 -27.09
N LEU A 2 11.83 6.50 -26.81
CA LEU A 2 11.43 7.72 -26.07
C LEU A 2 10.71 8.66 -27.06
N GLY A 3 9.58 9.24 -26.63
CA GLY A 3 8.58 9.90 -27.49
C GLY A 3 9.08 11.03 -28.41
N SER A 4 8.22 11.42 -29.35
CA SER A 4 8.47 12.46 -30.35
C SER A 4 8.49 13.87 -29.74
N SER A 5 9.51 14.65 -30.07
CA SER A 5 9.60 16.07 -29.71
C SER A 5 8.72 16.91 -30.63
N GLY A 6 7.79 17.68 -30.08
CA GLY A 6 6.95 18.65 -30.79
C GLY A 6 6.86 19.98 -30.04
N PRO A 7 6.39 21.06 -30.68
CA PRO A 7 6.10 22.31 -29.98
C PRO A 7 5.00 22.08 -28.93
N GLY A 8 5.20 22.59 -27.71
CA GLY A 8 4.29 22.36 -26.60
C GLY A 8 2.90 22.93 -26.85
N GLU A 9 1.87 22.12 -26.62
CA GLU A 9 0.47 22.51 -26.81
C GLU A 9 -0.03 23.56 -25.79
N GLN A 10 0.78 23.98 -24.82
CA GLN A 10 0.35 24.84 -23.70
C GLN A 10 1.31 25.98 -23.36
N GLY A 11 1.72 26.79 -24.34
CA GLY A 11 2.29 28.13 -24.07
C GLY A 11 3.57 28.17 -23.23
N VAL A 12 4.26 27.04 -23.07
CA VAL A 12 5.57 26.95 -22.40
C VAL A 12 6.67 27.09 -23.44
N GLU A 13 7.51 28.13 -23.30
CA GLU A 13 8.78 28.26 -24.04
C GLU A 13 9.73 27.14 -23.59
N GLY A 14 9.60 25.95 -24.20
CA GLY A 14 10.43 24.79 -23.90
C GLY A 14 10.16 23.62 -24.84
N LYS A 15 11.13 22.70 -24.95
CA LYS A 15 10.93 21.41 -25.63
C LYS A 15 10.01 20.55 -24.75
N SER A 16 8.77 20.34 -25.18
CA SER A 16 7.87 19.38 -24.55
C SER A 16 8.01 18.01 -25.21
N TYR A 17 7.96 16.96 -24.40
CA TYR A 17 7.84 15.59 -24.87
C TYR A 17 6.44 15.09 -24.53
N THR A 18 5.76 14.50 -25.49
CA THR A 18 4.48 13.83 -25.26
C THR A 18 4.74 12.35 -25.06
N LEU A 19 4.39 11.85 -23.87
CA LEU A 19 4.45 10.43 -23.56
C LEU A 19 3.07 9.79 -23.81
N PRO A 20 2.99 8.59 -24.40
CA PRO A 20 1.72 7.90 -24.57
C PRO A 20 1.10 7.57 -23.22
N LYS A 21 -0.16 7.98 -23.00
CA LYS A 21 -0.92 7.68 -21.78
C LYS A 21 -1.21 6.19 -21.60
N GLU A 22 -1.10 5.42 -22.68
CA GLU A 22 -1.30 3.96 -22.69
C GLU A 22 -0.12 3.21 -22.05
N THR A 23 1.07 3.82 -22.02
CA THR A 23 2.30 3.16 -21.54
C THR A 23 2.97 3.90 -20.40
N HIS A 24 2.47 5.08 -20.04
CA HIS A 24 3.04 5.90 -18.96
C HIS A 24 1.94 6.45 -18.06
N ASP A 25 2.22 6.46 -16.76
CA ASP A 25 1.32 7.00 -15.75
C ASP A 25 2.04 7.95 -14.79
N PHE A 26 1.26 8.83 -14.15
CA PHE A 26 1.75 9.72 -13.10
C PHE A 26 1.71 9.00 -11.76
N VAL A 27 2.84 9.03 -11.05
CA VAL A 27 3.00 8.33 -9.77
C VAL A 27 3.74 9.18 -8.75
N TYR A 28 3.64 8.78 -7.50
CA TYR A 28 4.39 9.34 -6.39
C TYR A 28 5.50 8.36 -6.00
N PRO A 29 6.78 8.73 -6.14
CA PRO A 29 7.87 7.89 -5.63
C PRO A 29 7.88 7.94 -4.10
N VAL A 30 7.89 6.78 -3.47
CA VAL A 30 7.85 6.63 -2.01
C VAL A 30 9.05 5.82 -1.56
N ALA A 31 9.83 6.38 -0.63
CA ALA A 31 10.91 5.66 0.03
C ALA A 31 10.31 4.74 1.10
N VAL A 32 10.47 3.43 0.94
CA VAL A 32 9.92 2.39 1.83
C VAL A 32 11.01 1.50 2.39
N ARG A 33 10.77 0.96 3.58
CA ARG A 33 11.62 -0.05 4.19
C ARG A 33 10.95 -1.41 4.12
N ARG A 34 11.74 -2.48 4.15
CA ARG A 34 11.24 -3.85 4.01
C ARG A 34 10.31 -4.24 5.15
N GLU A 35 10.67 -3.86 6.37
CA GLU A 35 9.90 -4.14 7.58
C GLU A 35 8.51 -3.49 7.54
N GLU A 36 8.34 -2.36 6.86
CA GLU A 36 7.07 -1.66 6.80
C GLU A 36 6.11 -2.27 5.78
N VAL A 37 6.66 -2.72 4.64
CA VAL A 37 5.89 -3.50 3.67
C VAL A 37 5.50 -4.84 4.27
N ALA A 38 6.42 -5.49 4.99
CA ALA A 38 6.13 -6.73 5.73
C ALA A 38 5.07 -6.53 6.82
N ALA A 39 5.10 -5.41 7.55
CA ALA A 39 4.09 -5.09 8.54
C ALA A 39 2.69 -4.91 7.91
N PHE A 40 2.60 -4.32 6.71
CA PHE A 40 1.33 -4.28 5.98
C PHE A 40 0.87 -5.67 5.51
N THR A 41 1.79 -6.55 5.09
CA THR A 41 1.46 -7.95 4.80
C THR A 41 0.90 -8.65 6.03
N GLU A 42 1.56 -8.54 7.19
CA GLU A 42 1.09 -9.13 8.45
C GLU A 42 -0.27 -8.57 8.86
N LEU A 43 -0.51 -7.27 8.65
CA LEU A 43 -1.80 -6.63 8.91
C LEU A 43 -2.91 -7.18 8.02
N ILE A 44 -2.64 -7.36 6.72
CA ILE A 44 -3.56 -7.98 5.76
C ILE A 44 -3.88 -9.42 6.15
N GLU A 45 -2.86 -10.20 6.50
CA GLU A 45 -3.02 -11.59 6.93
C GLU A 45 -3.83 -11.70 8.22
N ALA A 46 -3.56 -10.85 9.22
CA ALA A 46 -4.33 -10.82 10.46
C ALA A 46 -5.81 -10.51 10.19
N GLU A 47 -6.08 -9.54 9.30
CA GLU A 47 -7.45 -9.13 8.95
C GLU A 47 -8.20 -10.23 8.19
N ALA A 48 -7.51 -10.92 7.27
CA ALA A 48 -8.07 -12.02 6.50
C ALA A 48 -8.38 -13.27 7.34
N ASN A 49 -7.63 -13.51 8.41
CA ASN A 49 -7.81 -14.67 9.28
C ASN A 49 -8.87 -14.45 10.38
N ALA A 50 -9.23 -13.20 10.68
CA ALA A 50 -10.22 -12.87 11.69
C ALA A 50 -11.63 -12.77 11.07
N PRO A 51 -12.60 -13.62 11.48
CA PRO A 51 -13.97 -13.54 10.97
C PRO A 51 -14.61 -12.20 11.34
N TYR A 52 -15.54 -11.71 10.52
CA TYR A 52 -16.30 -10.49 10.83
C TYR A 52 -17.48 -10.83 11.73
N VAL A 53 -17.71 -10.00 12.74
CA VAL A 53 -18.85 -10.15 13.67
C VAL A 53 -20.19 -10.06 12.93
N GLU A 54 -20.25 -9.27 11.85
CA GLU A 54 -21.41 -9.15 10.98
C GLU A 54 -21.81 -10.45 10.26
N GLU A 55 -20.89 -11.42 10.13
CA GLU A 55 -21.18 -12.72 9.50
C GLU A 55 -21.70 -13.77 10.48
N GLU A 56 -21.44 -13.61 11.78
CA GLU A 56 -21.73 -14.64 12.78
C GLU A 56 -23.13 -14.52 13.40
N THR A 57 -23.88 -13.45 13.13
CA THR A 57 -25.08 -13.16 13.91
C THR A 57 -26.28 -12.77 13.03
N GLU A 58 -27.16 -13.74 12.81
CA GLU A 58 -28.59 -13.46 12.49
C GLU A 58 -29.18 -12.48 13.53
N GLU A 59 -28.67 -12.51 14.77
CA GLU A 59 -29.02 -11.61 15.88
C GLU A 59 -28.61 -10.14 15.65
N LEU A 60 -27.55 -9.83 14.88
CA LEU A 60 -27.20 -8.43 14.60
C LEU A 60 -28.12 -7.84 13.53
N GLN A 61 -28.58 -8.64 12.56
CA GLN A 61 -29.56 -8.17 11.59
C GLN A 61 -30.85 -7.72 12.29
N ASP A 62 -31.30 -8.47 13.30
CA ASP A 62 -32.45 -8.09 14.13
C ASP A 62 -32.20 -6.76 14.88
N VAL A 63 -30.98 -6.50 15.35
CA VAL A 63 -30.61 -5.21 16.00
C VAL A 63 -30.56 -4.06 14.98
N PHE A 64 -29.99 -4.30 13.79
CA PHE A 64 -29.94 -3.29 12.73
C PHE A 64 -31.34 -2.93 12.23
N ASP A 65 -32.23 -3.91 12.08
CA ASP A 65 -33.62 -3.72 11.68
C ASP A 65 -34.44 -2.98 12.75
N ASP A 66 -34.22 -3.25 14.05
CA ASP A 66 -34.87 -2.55 15.17
C ASP A 66 -34.42 -1.08 15.29
N VAL A 67 -33.14 -0.78 15.02
CA VAL A 67 -32.57 0.57 15.15
C VAL A 67 -32.76 1.44 13.90
N LEU A 68 -32.62 0.87 12.69
CA LEU A 68 -32.60 1.62 11.43
C LEU A 68 -33.93 1.57 10.66
N GLY A 69 -34.87 0.72 11.05
CA GLY A 69 -36.16 0.59 10.37
C GLY A 69 -36.00 0.22 8.89
N ASP A 70 -36.68 0.95 7.99
CA ASP A 70 -36.72 0.67 6.54
C ASP A 70 -35.42 1.03 5.78
N ALA A 71 -34.39 1.54 6.46
CA ALA A 71 -33.10 1.88 5.86
C ALA A 71 -32.09 0.71 5.90
N GLY A 72 -32.60 -0.53 6.02
CA GLY A 72 -31.88 -1.78 6.29
C GLY A 72 -30.48 -1.84 5.66
N ILE A 73 -29.47 -1.67 6.51
CA ILE A 73 -28.10 -2.01 6.15
C ILE A 73 -28.02 -3.53 6.34
N ASP A 74 -27.77 -4.24 5.24
CA ASP A 74 -27.56 -5.68 5.26
C ASP A 74 -26.17 -5.95 5.88
N ALA A 75 -26.14 -6.71 6.98
CA ALA A 75 -24.90 -7.06 7.67
C ALA A 75 -23.90 -7.80 6.75
N SER A 76 -24.42 -8.61 5.83
CA SER A 76 -23.59 -9.33 4.85
C SER A 76 -22.99 -8.40 3.80
N ASP A 77 -23.74 -7.37 3.37
CA ASP A 77 -23.21 -6.33 2.48
C ASP A 77 -22.12 -5.50 3.18
N LEU A 78 -22.27 -5.23 4.47
CA LEU A 78 -21.26 -4.53 5.26
C LEU A 78 -19.98 -5.36 5.42
N ALA A 79 -20.10 -6.66 5.72
CA ALA A 79 -18.95 -7.57 5.78
C ALA A 79 -18.23 -7.65 4.42
N GLU A 80 -18.99 -7.72 3.32
CA GLU A 80 -18.43 -7.71 1.98
C GLU A 80 -17.72 -6.38 1.67
N GLN A 81 -18.31 -5.24 2.06
CA GLN A 81 -17.65 -3.94 1.90
C GLN A 81 -16.32 -3.86 2.66
N LYS A 82 -16.25 -4.41 3.87
CA LYS A 82 -15.01 -4.51 4.64
C LYS A 82 -13.97 -5.38 3.91
N ARG A 83 -14.37 -6.55 3.38
CA ARG A 83 -13.50 -7.39 2.54
C ARG A 83 -12.95 -6.66 1.32
N GLN A 84 -13.81 -5.92 0.62
CA GLN A 84 -13.40 -5.14 -0.56
C GLN A 84 -12.33 -4.09 -0.21
N THR A 85 -12.34 -3.57 1.01
CA THR A 85 -11.30 -2.65 1.49
C THR A 85 -9.93 -3.34 1.56
N ARG A 86 -9.86 -4.58 2.07
CA ARG A 86 -8.62 -5.38 2.08
C ARG A 86 -8.16 -5.74 0.65
N LEU A 87 -9.07 -6.24 -0.17
CA LEU A 87 -8.79 -6.65 -1.57
C LEU A 87 -8.25 -5.49 -2.44
N ALA A 88 -8.60 -4.24 -2.11
CA ALA A 88 -8.09 -3.07 -2.81
C ALA A 88 -6.62 -2.74 -2.47
N VAL A 89 -6.10 -3.23 -1.34
CA VAL A 89 -4.75 -2.96 -0.82
C VAL A 89 -3.79 -4.12 -1.09
N GLU A 90 -4.27 -5.36 -1.02
CA GLU A 90 -3.49 -6.59 -1.26
C GLU A 90 -2.54 -6.49 -2.49
N PRO A 91 -3.03 -6.20 -3.72
CA PRO A 91 -2.17 -6.17 -4.90
C PRO A 91 -1.06 -5.10 -4.83
N VAL A 92 -1.32 -4.00 -4.12
CA VAL A 92 -0.34 -2.91 -3.97
C VAL A 92 0.82 -3.38 -3.09
N ILE A 93 0.50 -3.99 -1.95
CA ILE A 93 1.50 -4.45 -0.98
C ILE A 93 2.28 -5.64 -1.53
N ASP A 94 1.62 -6.56 -2.24
CA ASP A 94 2.28 -7.69 -2.88
C ASP A 94 3.31 -7.22 -3.92
N HIS A 95 2.93 -6.28 -4.78
CA HIS A 95 3.85 -5.69 -5.76
C HIS A 95 5.06 -5.01 -5.09
N TRP A 96 4.82 -4.19 -4.06
CA TRP A 96 5.89 -3.52 -3.35
C TRP A 96 6.82 -4.50 -2.62
N ARG A 97 6.27 -5.61 -2.11
CA ARG A 97 7.06 -6.68 -1.49
C ARG A 97 8.02 -7.31 -2.49
N GLU A 98 7.57 -7.57 -3.71
CA GLU A 98 8.42 -8.10 -4.79
C GLU A 98 9.55 -7.12 -5.14
N GLN A 99 9.24 -5.82 -5.27
CA GLN A 99 10.24 -4.77 -5.57
C GLN A 99 11.30 -4.65 -4.46
N VAL A 100 10.90 -4.70 -3.19
CA VAL A 100 11.81 -4.60 -2.04
C VAL A 100 12.62 -5.89 -1.83
N GLY A 101 12.10 -7.04 -2.25
CA GLY A 101 12.81 -8.32 -2.29
C GLY A 101 13.88 -8.36 -3.38
N ALA A 102 13.54 -7.95 -4.60
CA ALA A 102 14.46 -7.95 -5.75
C ALA A 102 15.68 -7.02 -5.55
N ALA A 103 15.52 -5.90 -4.86
CA ALA A 103 16.60 -4.96 -4.56
C ALA A 103 17.67 -5.54 -3.61
N GLY A 104 17.34 -6.56 -2.81
CA GLY A 104 18.28 -7.21 -1.88
C GLY A 104 19.15 -8.30 -2.52
N ASP A 105 18.72 -8.85 -3.67
CA ASP A 105 19.39 -9.96 -4.36
C ASP A 105 20.23 -9.50 -5.56
N SER A 106 20.13 -8.23 -5.94
CA SER A 106 20.88 -7.63 -7.06
C SER A 106 22.36 -7.35 -6.74
N SER A 107 22.85 -7.75 -5.56
CA SER A 107 24.26 -7.65 -5.21
C SER A 107 25.03 -8.83 -5.84
N GLU A 108 25.23 -8.77 -7.16
CA GLU A 108 26.11 -9.71 -7.87
C GLU A 108 27.50 -9.73 -7.22
N SER A 109 27.89 -10.95 -6.81
CA SER A 109 29.20 -11.32 -6.32
C SER A 109 30.31 -10.85 -7.27
N THR A 110 30.95 -9.73 -6.93
CA THR A 110 32.32 -9.50 -7.39
C THR A 110 33.23 -10.30 -6.47
N GLU A 111 33.60 -11.50 -6.90
CA GLU A 111 34.69 -12.25 -6.28
C GLU A 111 35.98 -11.44 -6.43
N ASP A 112 36.40 -10.72 -5.38
CA ASP A 112 37.81 -10.41 -5.20
C ASP A 112 38.20 -10.61 -3.74
N GLY A 113 39.19 -11.49 -3.55
CA GLY A 113 39.63 -11.93 -2.24
C GLY A 113 40.31 -10.80 -1.50
N THR A 114 39.70 -10.32 -0.41
CA THR A 114 40.41 -9.61 0.65
C THR A 114 39.82 -9.98 2.00
N THR A 115 40.57 -10.78 2.75
CA THR A 115 40.36 -11.01 4.18
C THR A 115 40.64 -9.71 4.92
N GLY A 116 39.59 -9.00 5.30
CA GLY A 116 39.63 -7.86 6.20
C GLY A 116 38.49 -7.98 7.19
N THR A 117 38.81 -8.37 8.42
CA THR A 117 37.93 -8.21 9.58
C THR A 117 37.74 -6.73 9.82
N ASP A 118 36.53 -6.22 9.57
CA ASP A 118 36.05 -5.02 10.24
C ASP A 118 34.56 -5.17 10.60
N ASP A 119 34.32 -4.89 11.86
CA ASP A 119 33.09 -5.04 12.63
C ASP A 119 32.22 -3.80 12.44
N SER A 120 31.15 -3.93 11.66
CA SER A 120 29.95 -3.09 11.77
C SER A 120 28.86 -3.68 10.89
N SER A 121 28.11 -4.62 11.46
CA SER A 121 26.75 -4.93 11.01
C SER A 121 25.86 -3.70 11.21
N SER A 122 26.05 -2.68 10.38
CA SER A 122 24.97 -1.74 10.09
C SER A 122 24.06 -2.49 9.13
N HIS A 123 23.11 -3.25 9.67
CA HIS A 123 21.83 -3.48 9.01
C HIS A 123 21.28 -2.07 8.74
N THR A 124 21.72 -1.47 7.64
CA THR A 124 21.08 -0.29 7.12
C THR A 124 19.75 -0.81 6.62
N ASP A 125 18.68 -0.42 7.31
CA ASP A 125 17.31 -0.56 6.82
C ASP A 125 17.34 -0.21 5.34
N THR A 126 17.26 -1.22 4.47
CA THR A 126 17.52 -1.02 3.06
C THR A 126 16.30 -0.30 2.51
N ILE A 127 16.46 1.01 2.31
CA ILE A 127 15.41 1.87 1.78
C ILE A 127 15.34 1.64 0.27
N THR A 128 14.18 1.25 -0.22
CA THR A 128 13.88 1.07 -1.64
C THR A 128 12.84 2.11 -2.06
N THR A 129 12.90 2.58 -3.31
CA THR A 129 11.84 3.44 -3.86
C THR A 129 10.79 2.58 -4.56
N VAL A 130 9.53 2.72 -4.15
CA VAL A 130 8.36 2.16 -4.84
C VAL A 130 7.52 3.29 -5.43
N TYR A 131 6.59 2.95 -6.31
CA TYR A 131 5.72 3.92 -6.97
C TYR A 131 4.27 3.73 -6.53
N ALA A 132 3.68 4.78 -5.97
CA ALA A 132 2.28 4.83 -5.60
C ALA A 132 1.45 5.52 -6.68
N ARG A 133 0.34 4.90 -7.10
CA ARG A 133 -0.63 5.53 -8.01
C ARG A 133 -1.51 6.52 -7.21
N PRO A 134 -2.13 7.51 -7.88
CA PRO A 134 -3.12 8.36 -7.22
C PRO A 134 -4.22 7.55 -6.52
N GLY A 135 -4.49 7.86 -5.25
CA GLY A 135 -5.48 7.16 -4.41
C GLY A 135 -4.95 5.90 -3.72
N THR A 136 -3.69 5.50 -3.91
CA THR A 136 -3.07 4.41 -3.14
C THR A 136 -3.04 4.73 -1.64
N ASP A 137 -2.72 5.98 -1.28
CA ASP A 137 -2.72 6.48 0.10
C ASP A 137 -4.09 6.41 0.77
N ASP A 138 -5.14 6.80 0.05
CA ASP A 138 -6.51 6.70 0.53
C ASP A 138 -6.93 5.25 0.80
N ARG A 139 -6.55 4.31 -0.08
CA ARG A 139 -6.85 2.88 0.07
C ARG A 139 -6.15 2.27 1.28
N LEU A 140 -4.82 2.49 1.40
CA LEU A 140 -4.06 2.00 2.55
C LEU A 140 -4.59 2.62 3.85
N LEU A 141 -4.95 3.91 3.84
CA LEU A 141 -5.56 4.57 4.98
C LEU A 141 -6.92 3.96 5.36
N ALA A 142 -7.79 3.73 4.39
CA ALA A 142 -9.09 3.12 4.63
C ALA A 142 -8.94 1.74 5.29
N PHE A 143 -8.00 0.93 4.80
CA PHE A 143 -7.69 -0.37 5.37
C PHE A 143 -7.09 -0.26 6.79
N THR A 144 -6.11 0.61 7.01
CA THR A 144 -5.55 0.83 8.36
C THR A 144 -6.62 1.29 9.36
N LYS A 145 -7.57 2.13 8.93
CA LYS A 145 -8.71 2.56 9.76
C LYS A 145 -9.65 1.40 10.07
N LEU A 146 -9.94 0.55 9.09
CA LEU A 146 -10.73 -0.66 9.30
C LEU A 146 -10.10 -1.54 10.37
N CYS A 147 -8.81 -1.87 10.26
CA CYS A 147 -8.11 -2.69 11.25
C CYS A 147 -8.16 -2.07 12.66
N LYS A 148 -7.91 -0.76 12.79
CA LYS A 148 -8.03 -0.07 14.08
C LYS A 148 -9.44 -0.16 14.66
N GLN A 149 -10.46 0.05 13.81
CA GLN A 149 -11.85 -0.03 14.25
C GLN A 149 -12.22 -1.42 14.74
N ARG A 150 -11.71 -2.48 14.10
CA ARG A 150 -11.91 -3.86 14.53
C ARG A 150 -11.23 -4.14 15.87
N ASP A 151 -9.98 -3.72 16.05
CA ASP A 151 -9.22 -3.89 17.32
C ASP A 151 -9.85 -3.12 18.50
N ASP A 152 -10.46 -1.96 18.22
CA ASP A 152 -11.19 -1.18 19.22
C ASP A 152 -12.57 -1.80 19.58
N GLN A 153 -13.08 -2.75 18.78
CA GLN A 153 -14.39 -3.37 18.98
C GLN A 153 -14.25 -4.58 19.94
N PRO A 154 -14.88 -4.55 21.13
CA PRO A 154 -14.62 -5.54 22.19
C PRO A 154 -15.06 -6.97 21.84
N ASP A 155 -15.98 -7.11 20.88
CA ASP A 155 -16.54 -8.39 20.45
C ASP A 155 -15.98 -8.83 19.07
N ASP A 156 -15.05 -8.08 18.47
CA ASP A 156 -14.37 -8.49 17.24
C ASP A 156 -13.14 -9.34 17.60
N PRO A 157 -12.94 -10.53 16.99
CA PRO A 157 -11.80 -11.39 17.27
C PRO A 157 -10.48 -10.91 16.64
N PHE A 158 -10.50 -9.83 15.86
CA PHE A 158 -9.31 -9.24 15.27
C PHE A 158 -8.45 -8.52 16.32
N GLU A 159 -7.13 -8.75 16.27
CA GLU A 159 -6.15 -8.02 17.07
C GLU A 159 -5.09 -7.39 16.15
N LEU A 160 -4.66 -6.17 16.47
CA LEU A 160 -3.57 -5.52 15.73
C LEU A 160 -2.24 -6.26 15.94
N PRO A 161 -1.52 -6.60 14.84
CA PRO A 161 -0.18 -7.16 14.95
C PRO A 161 0.81 -6.22 15.65
N ALA A 162 1.80 -6.78 16.33
CA ALA A 162 2.82 -6.01 17.04
C ALA A 162 3.65 -5.10 16.10
N SER A 163 3.75 -5.46 14.82
CA SER A 163 4.43 -4.70 13.76
C SER A 163 3.62 -3.51 13.23
N PHE A 164 2.37 -3.32 13.69
CA PHE A 164 1.49 -2.23 13.24
C PHE A 164 2.14 -0.83 13.23
N PRO A 165 3.00 -0.44 14.20
CA PRO A 165 3.69 0.85 14.14
C PRO A 165 4.50 1.07 12.85
N ASP A 166 5.07 0.03 12.26
CA ASP A 166 5.85 0.12 11.02
C ASP A 166 4.94 0.35 9.80
N ALA A 167 3.77 -0.29 9.76
CA ALA A 167 2.74 -0.01 8.76
C ALA A 167 2.25 1.45 8.87
N ALA A 168 2.02 1.95 10.10
CA ALA A 168 1.65 3.35 10.33
C ALA A 168 2.76 4.34 9.90
N ALA A 169 4.03 3.96 10.05
CA ALA A 169 5.16 4.75 9.57
C ALA A 169 5.17 4.86 8.04
N LEU A 170 4.91 3.76 7.32
CA LEU A 170 4.79 3.78 5.86
C LEU A 170 3.64 4.67 5.40
N LEU A 171 2.48 4.58 6.06
CA LEU A 171 1.33 5.40 5.72
C LEU A 171 1.62 6.90 5.88
N THR A 172 2.42 7.27 6.88
CA THR A 172 2.86 8.66 7.08
C THR A 172 3.73 9.13 5.92
N ARG A 173 4.74 8.34 5.52
CA ARG A 173 5.60 8.69 4.36
C ARG A 173 4.85 8.74 3.05
N LEU A 174 3.89 7.83 2.87
CA LEU A 174 3.06 7.80 1.69
C LEU A 174 2.23 9.09 1.57
N ARG A 175 1.60 9.54 2.66
CA ARG A 175 0.89 10.84 2.68
C ARG A 175 1.81 12.01 2.39
N ASP A 176 2.98 12.06 3.02
CA ASP A 176 3.94 13.13 2.78
C ASP A 176 4.37 13.18 1.30
N ALA A 177 4.53 12.02 0.67
CA ALA A 177 4.86 11.90 -0.74
C ALA A 177 3.69 12.32 -1.66
N THR A 178 2.44 11.95 -1.33
CA THR A 178 1.25 12.28 -2.14
C THR A 178 0.78 13.71 -1.99
N ASP A 179 0.98 14.34 -0.83
CA ASP A 179 0.75 15.78 -0.61
C ASP A 179 1.83 16.65 -1.26
N SER A 180 2.98 16.07 -1.59
CA SER A 180 4.02 16.78 -2.32
C SER A 180 3.57 17.08 -3.75
N GLN A 181 3.98 18.22 -4.30
CA GLN A 181 3.76 18.54 -5.72
C GLN A 181 4.63 17.69 -6.66
N TYR A 182 5.47 16.81 -6.13
CA TYR A 182 6.40 16.01 -6.91
C TYR A 182 5.74 14.73 -7.41
N ARG A 183 5.48 14.69 -8.72
CA ARG A 183 5.02 13.50 -9.44
C ARG A 183 6.09 13.06 -10.42
N ALA A 184 6.30 11.76 -10.50
CA ALA A 184 7.08 11.14 -11.57
C ALA A 184 6.15 10.67 -12.68
N VAL A 185 6.69 10.54 -13.89
CA VAL A 185 6.04 9.80 -14.98
C VAL A 185 6.87 8.56 -15.24
N VAL A 186 6.26 7.38 -15.10
CA VAL A 186 6.94 6.09 -15.23
C VAL A 186 6.23 5.22 -16.26
N HIS A 187 6.93 4.25 -16.81
CA HIS A 187 6.32 3.23 -17.67
C HIS A 187 5.40 2.33 -16.83
N THR A 188 4.25 1.94 -17.37
CA THR A 188 3.24 1.13 -16.64
C THR A 188 3.77 -0.23 -16.18
N ASP A 189 4.73 -0.80 -16.89
CA ASP A 189 5.43 -2.06 -16.50
C ASP A 189 6.14 -1.99 -15.13
N LEU A 190 6.35 -0.80 -14.55
CA LEU A 190 6.89 -0.65 -13.20
C LEU A 190 5.81 -0.66 -12.11
N LEU A 191 4.54 -0.70 -12.50
CA LEU A 191 3.36 -0.53 -11.64
C LEU A 191 2.48 -1.78 -11.56
N GLU A 192 2.91 -2.89 -12.17
CA GLU A 192 2.20 -4.17 -12.29
C GLU A 192 3.15 -5.33 -12.05
#